data_AF-A0AA88QPX4-F1
#
_entry.id   AF-A0AA88QPX4-F1
#
_cell.length_a   1.000
_cell.length_b   1.000
_cell.length_c   1.000
_cell.angle_alpha   90.00
_cell.angle_beta   90.00
_cell.angle_gamma   90.00
#
_symmetry.space_group_name_H-M   'P 1'
#
loop_
_entity.id
_entity.type
_entity.pdbx_description
1 polymer ?
#
loop_
_entity_poly.entity_id
_entity_poly.type
_entity_poly.pdbx_seq_one_letter_code
_entity_poly.pdbx_strand_id
1 'polypeptide(L)'
;MNPFVLLLLYTLGTSVVLAASIKEESRPSEEPRLSVDPKPSEEPNGQCSKGCTCMQDDYSFELNVYCSTRNFTQVPSDIPLSTRSLWLDGNLFTTLPAAAFEKLSNLEFLNLQSSLLVSLDGHIFRGLNSLAHLHLERNNIRSLPGIVFQGTPNLASLSLNNNQLSRIDDKLFAGLSHMWLLNLGWNSLSVLPETGFQDLQGLRELVLAGNRLVYLQPQLFQGLTELKELDLTGNYLKVIKANVFLKLPKLQKLYLAQNQIVTVAPRAFVGMKSLRWLDLSRNRLSVLHDETFLGLHSLHVLRLSNNSIGSLRSGTFRDLQYLEELCLCHNQIRALGVKVFEGLGHLEVLILENNRLQEARMGTFMGLNHLAVIKLTGSCFHSLPDQVFKGLSKLHSIHLDKSCLTKISAQSFTGLTGLRRLFLQHNNISMIERQSFVELQGLQQLDLRFNQLTSITSHTFYGLKNLDYLLMSGNVLRSLPAEALLPLQHLSWLDLSGNRLEFILNATIYMLPRLRYLNLKDNVLVNLPASIPDGLDQLWLSGNNWKCDCSAKPFRDFILQKPQVVPLQVEMLGEGEEPHTLLTIYNNITCASPPSITGLDLRNIGSEHFRDC
;
A
#
# COMPACT_ATOMS: atom_id res chain seq x y z
N MET A 1 10.05 -23.76 -4.41
CA MET A 1 9.17 -22.85 -3.65
C MET A 1 7.76 -23.41 -3.64
N ASN A 2 7.18 -23.60 -2.45
CA ASN A 2 5.91 -24.28 -2.21
C ASN A 2 4.72 -23.38 -2.62
N PRO A 3 3.75 -23.84 -3.43
CA PRO A 3 2.59 -23.05 -3.87
C PRO A 3 1.67 -22.53 -2.73
N PHE A 4 1.89 -22.94 -1.49
CA PHE A 4 1.19 -22.44 -0.30
C PHE A 4 1.53 -21.00 0.11
N VAL A 5 2.70 -20.46 -0.28
CA VAL A 5 3.11 -19.11 0.16
C VAL A 5 2.59 -18.01 -0.78
N LEU A 6 2.30 -18.33 -2.05
CA LEU A 6 1.77 -17.35 -3.00
C LEU A 6 0.28 -17.03 -2.79
N LEU A 7 -0.45 -17.93 -2.11
CA LEU A 7 -1.88 -17.76 -1.85
C LEU A 7 -2.16 -16.84 -0.64
N LEU A 8 -1.20 -16.72 0.28
CA LEU A 8 -1.32 -15.94 1.50
C LEU A 8 -0.95 -14.45 1.34
N LEU A 9 -0.28 -14.09 0.24
CA LEU A 9 0.00 -12.69 -0.10
C LEU A 9 -1.11 -12.02 -0.93
N TYR A 10 -2.05 -12.80 -1.47
CA TYR A 10 -3.22 -12.27 -2.20
C TYR A 10 -4.45 -12.01 -1.29
N THR A 11 -4.46 -12.54 -0.06
CA THR A 11 -5.58 -12.43 0.89
C THR A 11 -5.53 -11.19 1.78
N LEU A 12 -4.43 -10.43 1.78
CA LEU A 12 -4.27 -9.17 2.52
C LEU A 12 -4.01 -8.05 1.53
N GLY A 13 -5.03 -7.24 1.24
CA GLY A 13 -4.99 -6.20 0.22
C GLY A 13 -4.03 -5.03 0.49
N THR A 14 -2.72 -5.26 0.39
CA THR A 14 -1.68 -4.24 0.30
C THR A 14 -1.25 -4.05 -1.14
N SER A 15 -1.40 -2.84 -1.67
CA SER A 15 -0.75 -2.42 -2.91
C SER A 15 0.77 -2.42 -2.70
N VAL A 16 1.51 -3.24 -3.44
CA VAL A 16 2.97 -3.10 -3.55
C VAL A 16 3.32 -2.83 -5.01
N VAL A 17 3.90 -1.66 -5.21
CA VAL A 17 4.57 -1.19 -6.42
C VAL A 17 5.72 -2.15 -6.73
N LEU A 18 5.81 -2.60 -7.99
CA LEU A 18 6.91 -3.40 -8.52
C LEU A 18 8.24 -2.66 -8.34
N ALA A 19 9.14 -3.22 -7.53
CA ALA A 19 10.58 -3.02 -7.66
C ALA A 19 11.20 -4.38 -8.01
N ALA A 20 11.79 -4.46 -9.19
CA ALA A 20 12.49 -5.65 -9.66
C ALA A 20 13.86 -5.77 -8.97
N SER A 21 14.17 -6.95 -8.42
CA SER A 21 15.56 -7.40 -8.30
C SER A 21 15.65 -8.93 -8.28
N ILE A 22 16.15 -9.43 -9.41
CA ILE A 22 17.13 -10.50 -9.67
C ILE A 22 17.36 -11.54 -8.53
N LYS A 23 17.10 -12.80 -8.89
CA LYS A 23 17.41 -14.04 -8.16
C LYS A 23 18.91 -14.37 -8.20
N GLU A 24 19.46 -14.77 -7.06
CA GLU A 24 20.61 -15.70 -6.97
C GLU A 24 20.10 -17.06 -6.45
N GLU A 25 20.50 -18.15 -7.12
CA GLU A 25 20.32 -19.54 -6.70
C GLU A 25 21.69 -20.23 -6.65
N SER A 26 21.86 -21.14 -5.70
CA SER A 26 23.12 -21.61 -5.16
C SER A 26 23.53 -23.05 -5.55
N ARG A 27 24.84 -23.24 -5.80
CA ARG A 27 25.74 -24.42 -5.51
C ARG A 27 25.56 -25.74 -6.30
N PRO A 28 26.55 -26.69 -6.34
CA PRO A 28 27.80 -26.84 -5.55
C PRO A 28 29.13 -27.24 -6.28
N SER A 29 30.23 -27.14 -5.51
CA SER A 29 31.58 -27.75 -5.53
C SER A 29 32.07 -28.72 -6.65
N GLU A 30 33.24 -28.42 -7.24
CA GLU A 30 34.53 -29.16 -7.08
C GLU A 30 35.65 -28.49 -7.91
N GLU A 31 36.87 -28.43 -7.36
CA GLU A 31 38.09 -27.88 -7.96
C GLU A 31 38.60 -28.72 -9.15
N PRO A 32 39.33 -28.14 -10.14
CA PRO A 32 40.78 -28.09 -9.99
C PRO A 32 41.44 -26.79 -10.43
N ARG A 33 42.57 -26.52 -9.77
CA ARG A 33 43.55 -25.46 -10.03
C ARG A 33 43.91 -25.33 -11.51
N LEU A 34 43.76 -24.11 -12.04
CA LEU A 34 44.57 -23.61 -13.15
C LEU A 34 44.86 -22.12 -12.91
N SER A 35 46.14 -21.87 -12.64
CA SER A 35 46.78 -20.56 -12.62
C SER A 35 46.59 -19.86 -13.97
N VAL A 36 45.95 -18.70 -13.96
CA VAL A 36 46.06 -17.71 -15.03
C VAL A 36 46.32 -16.37 -14.34
N ASP A 37 47.51 -15.82 -14.57
CA ASP A 37 47.95 -14.52 -14.09
C ASP A 37 46.92 -13.42 -14.42
N PRO A 38 46.69 -12.43 -13.54
CA PRO A 38 46.08 -11.20 -13.98
C PRO A 38 47.09 -10.46 -14.85
N LYS A 39 46.79 -10.36 -16.16
CA LYS A 39 47.44 -9.40 -17.04
C LYS A 39 47.32 -8.00 -16.41
N PRO A 40 48.41 -7.22 -16.37
CA PRO A 40 48.35 -5.84 -15.93
C PRO A 40 47.60 -5.05 -17.00
N SER A 41 46.45 -4.47 -16.65
CA SER A 41 45.89 -3.40 -17.45
C SER A 41 46.80 -2.18 -17.31
N GLU A 42 47.35 -1.78 -18.46
CA GLU A 42 48.24 -0.65 -18.63
C GLU A 42 47.59 0.62 -18.06
N GLU A 43 48.27 1.24 -17.09
CA GLU A 43 48.00 2.61 -16.66
C GLU A 43 48.27 3.56 -17.83
N PRO A 44 47.28 4.38 -18.27
CA PRO A 44 47.59 5.58 -19.00
C PRO A 44 47.91 6.68 -17.98
N ASN A 45 49.17 7.08 -17.94
CA ASN A 45 49.71 8.34 -17.43
C ASN A 45 48.64 9.43 -17.15
N GLY A 46 48.23 9.54 -15.89
CA GLY A 46 47.29 10.56 -15.41
C GLY A 46 47.07 10.35 -13.91
N GLN A 47 47.94 10.93 -13.09
CA GLN A 47 48.00 10.68 -11.66
C GLN A 47 46.63 11.00 -11.00
N CYS A 48 45.96 9.96 -10.49
CA CYS A 48 44.72 10.13 -9.72
C CYS A 48 45.04 10.81 -8.38
N SER A 49 44.12 11.64 -7.90
CA SER A 49 44.30 12.37 -6.64
C SER A 49 44.51 11.44 -5.45
N LYS A 50 45.40 11.83 -4.53
CA LYS A 50 45.71 10.98 -3.37
C LYS A 50 44.46 10.71 -2.53
N GLY A 51 44.18 9.42 -2.29
CA GLY A 51 43.05 8.97 -1.48
C GLY A 51 41.72 8.86 -2.24
N CYS A 52 41.72 9.18 -3.54
CA CYS A 52 40.57 8.99 -4.42
C CYS A 52 40.80 7.82 -5.38
N THR A 53 39.71 7.36 -6.00
CA THR A 53 39.71 6.33 -7.04
C THR A 53 39.23 6.94 -8.33
N CYS A 54 39.98 6.76 -9.43
CA CYS A 54 39.65 7.29 -10.73
C CYS A 54 39.23 6.15 -11.66
N MET A 55 38.09 6.29 -12.33
CA MET A 55 37.59 5.34 -13.32
C MET A 55 37.25 6.08 -14.61
N GLN A 56 37.68 5.54 -15.75
CA GLN A 56 37.23 6.00 -17.05
C GLN A 56 36.06 5.12 -17.50
N ASP A 57 35.02 5.74 -18.05
CA ASP A 57 33.93 5.02 -18.70
C ASP A 57 34.42 4.35 -19.98
N ASP A 58 34.17 3.05 -20.14
CA ASP A 58 34.64 2.25 -21.29
C ASP A 58 34.06 2.69 -22.65
N TYR A 59 32.96 3.44 -22.64
CA TYR A 59 32.25 3.88 -23.83
C TYR A 59 32.41 5.38 -24.11
N SER A 60 32.39 6.21 -23.07
CA SER A 60 32.49 7.67 -23.22
C SER A 60 33.89 8.23 -22.96
N PHE A 61 34.81 7.41 -22.44
CA PHE A 61 36.14 7.81 -21.96
C PHE A 61 36.09 8.95 -20.92
N GLU A 62 34.95 9.12 -20.25
CA GLU A 62 34.74 10.16 -19.26
C GLU A 62 35.40 9.79 -17.94
N LEU A 63 36.13 10.75 -17.35
CA LEU A 63 36.82 10.54 -16.09
C LEU A 63 35.90 10.80 -14.90
N ASN A 64 35.63 9.74 -14.14
CA ASN A 64 34.88 9.76 -12.90
C ASN A 64 35.83 9.62 -11.70
N VAL A 65 35.78 10.55 -10.76
CA VAL A 65 36.66 10.60 -9.58
C VAL A 65 35.84 10.39 -8.31
N TYR A 66 36.20 9.37 -7.54
CA TYR A 66 35.52 8.93 -6.32
C TYR A 66 36.37 9.18 -5.09
N CYS A 67 35.95 10.14 -4.27
CA CYS A 67 36.59 10.60 -3.04
C CYS A 67 35.65 10.47 -1.81
N SER A 68 34.63 9.63 -1.90
CA SER A 68 33.58 9.50 -0.88
C SER A 68 34.08 8.84 0.41
N THR A 69 33.59 9.29 1.57
CA THR A 69 33.86 8.69 2.90
C THR A 69 35.34 8.56 3.27
N ARG A 70 36.17 9.54 2.86
CA ARG A 70 37.64 9.53 3.08
C ARG A 70 38.08 10.43 4.24
N ASN A 71 37.13 10.95 5.03
CA ASN A 71 37.38 11.92 6.12
C ASN A 71 38.09 13.19 5.66
N PHE A 72 37.92 13.61 4.40
CA PHE A 72 38.52 14.84 3.91
C PHE A 72 37.92 16.07 4.58
N THR A 73 38.76 17.04 4.94
CA THR A 73 38.35 18.36 5.45
C THR A 73 38.53 19.47 4.42
N GLN A 74 39.27 19.21 3.34
CA GLN A 74 39.47 20.07 2.18
C GLN A 74 39.42 19.25 0.90
N VAL A 75 39.01 19.88 -0.21
CA VAL A 75 39.00 19.23 -1.53
C VAL A 75 40.45 18.97 -1.96
N PRO A 76 40.80 17.76 -2.44
CA PRO A 76 42.14 17.47 -2.95
C PRO A 76 42.55 18.46 -4.05
N SER A 77 43.74 19.05 -3.94
CA SER A 77 44.23 20.06 -4.89
C SER A 77 44.71 19.48 -6.23
N ASP A 78 44.89 18.15 -6.28
CA ASP A 78 45.43 17.37 -7.39
C ASP A 78 44.34 16.63 -8.18
N ILE A 79 43.10 17.15 -8.20
CA ILE A 79 42.00 16.61 -9.03
C ILE A 79 42.32 16.83 -10.52
N PRO A 80 42.29 15.78 -11.36
CA PRO A 80 42.53 15.92 -12.80
C PRO A 80 41.55 16.89 -13.46
N LEU A 81 42.06 17.79 -14.31
CA LEU A 81 41.25 18.82 -14.99
C LEU A 81 40.25 18.25 -16.02
N SER A 82 40.43 17.00 -16.44
CA SER A 82 39.52 16.27 -17.32
C SER A 82 38.36 15.58 -16.59
N THR A 83 38.26 15.73 -15.26
CA THR A 83 37.19 15.13 -14.45
C THR A 83 35.82 15.64 -14.89
N ARG A 84 34.91 14.70 -15.21
CA ARG A 84 33.49 15.00 -15.52
C ARG A 84 32.57 14.79 -14.33
N SER A 85 32.82 13.77 -13.52
CA SER A 85 32.04 13.50 -12.32
C SER A 85 32.93 13.42 -11.09
N LEU A 86 32.59 14.18 -10.06
CA LEU A 86 33.34 14.24 -8.81
C LEU A 86 32.45 13.91 -7.61
N TRP A 87 32.78 12.81 -6.94
CA TRP A 87 32.08 12.32 -5.76
C TRP A 87 32.89 12.65 -4.51
N LEU A 88 32.38 13.56 -3.68
CA LEU A 88 33.02 14.05 -2.46
C LEU A 88 32.11 13.85 -1.23
N ASP A 89 31.10 13.00 -1.34
CA ASP A 89 30.09 12.77 -0.31
C ASP A 89 30.64 12.04 0.94
N GLY A 90 29.97 12.27 2.09
CA GLY A 90 30.32 11.60 3.34
C GLY A 90 31.67 12.03 3.93
N ASN A 91 32.16 13.22 3.58
CA ASN A 91 33.39 13.80 4.10
C ASN A 91 33.12 14.85 5.19
N LEU A 92 34.18 15.40 5.79
CA LEU A 92 34.11 16.30 6.95
C LEU A 92 34.22 17.78 6.55
N PHE A 93 33.70 18.16 5.38
CA PHE A 93 33.72 19.55 4.90
C PHE A 93 32.78 20.42 5.72
N THR A 94 33.30 21.43 6.41
CA THR A 94 32.52 22.43 7.15
C THR A 94 32.33 23.72 6.36
N THR A 95 33.35 24.12 5.61
CA THR A 95 33.38 25.24 4.66
C THR A 95 34.31 24.89 3.49
N LEU A 96 34.07 25.46 2.31
CA LEU A 96 34.94 25.32 1.15
C LEU A 96 35.32 26.70 0.59
N PRO A 97 36.61 26.92 0.21
CA PRO A 97 37.06 28.20 -0.34
C PRO A 97 36.61 28.39 -1.79
N ALA A 98 36.44 29.64 -2.23
CA ALA A 98 36.02 29.99 -3.59
C ALA A 98 36.79 29.28 -4.72
N ALA A 99 38.10 29.05 -4.52
CA ALA A 99 38.98 28.44 -5.51
C ALA A 99 38.91 26.89 -5.57
N ALA A 100 38.09 26.23 -4.74
CA ALA A 100 38.10 24.77 -4.58
C ALA A 100 37.84 24.00 -5.89
N PHE A 101 36.99 24.56 -6.77
CA PHE A 101 36.60 23.91 -8.03
C PHE A 101 36.92 24.76 -9.27
N GLU A 102 37.60 25.89 -9.11
CA GLU A 102 37.74 26.92 -10.15
C GLU A 102 38.35 26.40 -11.47
N LYS A 103 39.23 25.40 -11.39
CA LYS A 103 39.92 24.83 -12.55
C LYS A 103 39.18 23.67 -13.23
N LEU A 104 38.09 23.16 -12.66
CA LEU A 104 37.38 21.96 -13.14
C LEU A 104 36.27 22.31 -14.15
N SER A 105 36.62 23.00 -15.23
CA SER A 105 35.63 23.53 -16.19
C SER A 105 34.82 22.47 -16.93
N ASN A 106 35.30 21.23 -16.99
CA ASN A 106 34.63 20.09 -17.63
C ASN A 106 33.69 19.33 -16.71
N LEU A 107 33.57 19.75 -15.44
CA LEU A 107 32.77 19.04 -14.45
C LEU A 107 31.29 19.19 -14.76
N GLU A 108 30.59 18.07 -14.92
CA GLU A 108 29.15 17.98 -15.19
C GLU A 108 28.37 17.54 -13.95
N PHE A 109 29.00 16.73 -13.09
CA PHE A 109 28.40 16.20 -11.87
C PHE A 109 29.29 16.47 -10.65
N LEU A 110 28.71 17.09 -9.62
CA LEU A 110 29.39 17.35 -8.35
C LEU A 110 28.52 16.89 -7.18
N ASN A 111 29.05 15.96 -6.38
CA ASN A 111 28.37 15.45 -5.20
C ASN A 111 29.11 15.83 -3.91
N LEU A 112 28.47 16.69 -3.11
CA LEU A 112 28.93 17.19 -1.82
C LEU A 112 27.94 16.83 -0.69
N GLN A 113 27.08 15.83 -0.91
CA GLN A 113 26.06 15.45 0.05
C GLN A 113 26.64 14.86 1.34
N SER A 114 25.81 14.82 2.39
CA SER A 114 26.12 14.17 3.66
C SER A 114 27.48 14.58 4.23
N SER A 115 27.85 15.84 4.02
CA SER A 115 29.02 16.47 4.63
C SER A 115 28.57 17.34 5.81
N LEU A 116 29.43 18.22 6.31
CA LEU A 116 29.14 19.08 7.47
C LEU A 116 29.00 20.56 7.07
N LEU A 117 28.69 20.84 5.79
CA LEU A 117 28.76 22.20 5.24
C LEU A 117 27.75 23.11 5.93
N VAL A 118 28.22 24.21 6.51
CA VAL A 118 27.37 25.19 7.21
C VAL A 118 27.05 26.40 6.33
N SER A 119 27.97 26.75 5.43
CA SER A 119 27.87 27.85 4.49
C SER A 119 28.66 27.57 3.23
N LEU A 120 28.29 28.23 2.13
CA LEU A 120 29.03 28.23 0.87
C LEU A 120 29.57 29.64 0.60
N ASP A 121 30.77 29.70 0.05
CA ASP A 121 31.29 30.94 -0.53
C ASP A 121 30.48 31.31 -1.78
N GLY A 122 30.25 32.60 -2.03
CA GLY A 122 29.45 33.10 -3.15
C GLY A 122 30.05 32.83 -4.54
N HIS A 123 31.34 32.47 -4.60
CA HIS A 123 32.04 32.17 -5.85
C HIS A 123 32.54 30.72 -5.93
N ILE A 124 32.08 29.83 -5.04
CA ILE A 124 32.55 28.42 -4.97
C ILE A 124 32.40 27.63 -6.27
N PHE A 125 31.36 27.92 -7.06
CA PHE A 125 31.10 27.23 -8.34
C PHE A 125 31.54 28.05 -9.57
N ARG A 126 32.35 29.09 -9.37
CA ARG A 126 32.89 29.88 -10.48
C ARG A 126 33.77 28.98 -11.37
N GLY A 127 33.57 29.07 -12.68
CA GLY A 127 34.33 28.30 -13.67
C GLY A 127 33.69 26.96 -14.05
N LEU A 128 32.68 26.49 -13.30
CA LEU A 128 31.97 25.23 -13.56
C LEU A 128 30.89 25.37 -14.63
N ASN A 129 31.28 25.83 -15.82
CA ASN A 129 30.35 26.17 -16.91
C ASN A 129 29.57 24.95 -17.43
N SER A 130 30.12 23.75 -17.33
CA SER A 130 29.48 22.49 -17.76
C SER A 130 28.63 21.82 -16.69
N LEU A 131 28.59 22.35 -15.46
CA LEU A 131 27.94 21.69 -14.34
C LEU A 131 26.44 21.57 -14.58
N ALA A 132 25.96 20.33 -14.63
CA ALA A 132 24.57 19.97 -14.86
C ALA A 132 23.89 19.46 -13.57
N HIS A 133 24.63 18.75 -12.71
CA HIS A 133 24.07 18.10 -11.52
C HIS A 133 24.86 18.47 -10.28
N LEU A 134 24.17 19.06 -9.30
CA LEU A 134 24.76 19.46 -8.03
C LEU A 134 23.99 18.89 -6.85
N HIS A 135 24.68 18.08 -6.04
CA HIS A 135 24.15 17.45 -4.83
C HIS A 135 24.76 18.09 -3.58
N LEU A 136 23.91 18.74 -2.80
CA LEU A 136 24.24 19.42 -1.54
C LEU A 136 23.33 18.96 -0.39
N GLU A 137 22.54 17.91 -0.59
CA GLU A 137 21.60 17.38 0.39
C GLU A 137 22.28 16.85 1.65
N ARG A 138 21.53 16.83 2.77
CA ARG A 138 22.00 16.34 4.08
C ARG A 138 23.27 17.04 4.59
N ASN A 139 23.36 18.35 4.40
CA ASN A 139 24.36 19.21 5.03
C ASN A 139 23.72 20.09 6.12
N ASN A 140 24.47 21.04 6.66
CA ASN A 140 24.01 21.98 7.69
C ASN A 140 23.84 23.41 7.14
N ILE A 141 23.57 23.57 5.84
CA ILE A 141 23.59 24.87 5.16
C ILE A 141 22.41 25.72 5.65
N ARG A 142 22.70 26.91 6.19
CA ARG A 142 21.69 27.83 6.76
C ARG A 142 21.17 28.86 5.77
N SER A 143 22.01 29.25 4.82
CA SER A 143 21.70 30.22 3.77
C SER A 143 22.64 30.03 2.59
N LEU A 144 22.16 30.37 1.39
CA LEU A 144 22.97 30.43 0.18
C LEU A 144 23.18 31.89 -0.23
N PRO A 145 24.40 32.30 -0.57
CA PRO A 145 24.62 33.63 -1.16
C PRO A 145 23.87 33.77 -2.49
N GLY A 146 23.15 34.87 -2.70
CA GLY A 146 22.35 35.09 -3.92
C GLY A 146 23.10 35.05 -5.26
N ILE A 147 24.44 35.05 -5.25
CA ILE A 147 25.29 34.98 -6.45
C ILE A 147 25.91 33.59 -6.70
N VAL A 148 25.67 32.61 -5.83
CA VAL A 148 26.40 31.33 -5.81
C VAL A 148 26.28 30.51 -7.10
N PHE A 149 25.20 30.69 -7.87
CA PHE A 149 24.93 29.96 -9.13
C PHE A 149 25.13 30.80 -10.40
N GLN A 150 25.62 32.05 -10.31
CA GLN A 150 25.82 32.90 -11.50
C GLN A 150 26.84 32.33 -12.51
N GLY A 151 27.73 31.42 -12.07
CA GLY A 151 28.73 30.76 -12.91
C GLY A 151 28.33 29.40 -13.48
N THR A 152 27.08 28.94 -13.27
CA THR A 152 26.62 27.59 -13.63
C THR A 152 25.34 27.63 -14.49
N PRO A 153 25.37 28.20 -15.71
CA PRO A 153 24.17 28.41 -16.53
C PRO A 153 23.53 27.12 -17.07
N ASN A 154 24.28 26.02 -17.08
CA ASN A 154 23.84 24.71 -17.56
C ASN A 154 23.27 23.81 -16.46
N LEU A 155 23.09 24.34 -15.24
CA LEU A 155 22.60 23.55 -14.13
C LEU A 155 21.20 22.99 -14.44
N ALA A 156 21.11 21.67 -14.47
CA ALA A 156 19.93 20.90 -14.84
C ALA A 156 19.21 20.34 -13.61
N SER A 157 19.96 19.99 -12.55
CA SER A 157 19.43 19.44 -11.30
C SER A 157 20.16 20.00 -10.10
N LEU A 158 19.41 20.44 -9.09
CA LEU A 158 19.93 20.94 -7.83
C LEU A 158 19.21 20.30 -6.64
N SER A 159 19.97 19.57 -5.82
CA SER A 159 19.49 18.95 -4.59
C SER A 159 20.03 19.69 -3.37
N LEU A 160 19.13 20.27 -2.57
CA LEU A 160 19.42 21.03 -1.34
C LEU A 160 18.60 20.53 -0.16
N ASN A 161 17.96 19.36 -0.28
CA ASN A 161 17.07 18.85 0.75
C ASN A 161 17.81 18.44 2.04
N ASN A 162 17.09 18.41 3.15
CA ASN A 162 17.65 18.06 4.46
C ASN A 162 18.82 18.97 4.88
N ASN A 163 18.64 20.28 4.67
CA ASN A 163 19.53 21.34 5.15
C ASN A 163 18.79 22.22 6.19
N GLN A 164 19.34 23.37 6.53
CA GLN A 164 18.80 24.32 7.51
C GLN A 164 18.40 25.66 6.85
N LEU A 165 18.08 25.65 5.55
CA LEU A 165 17.75 26.87 4.80
C LEU A 165 16.50 27.53 5.40
N SER A 166 16.61 28.80 5.79
CA SER A 166 15.51 29.58 6.38
C SER A 166 14.86 30.56 5.40
N ARG A 167 15.58 30.94 4.34
CA ARG A 167 15.15 31.88 3.30
C ARG A 167 15.80 31.55 1.95
N ILE A 168 15.21 32.08 0.88
CA ILE A 168 15.76 32.12 -0.48
C ILE A 168 15.86 33.60 -0.89
N ASP A 169 16.97 34.01 -1.49
CA ASP A 169 17.14 35.37 -2.01
C ASP A 169 16.45 35.53 -3.38
N ASP A 170 15.89 36.71 -3.69
CA ASP A 170 15.02 37.00 -4.86
C ASP A 170 15.61 36.68 -6.25
N LYS A 171 16.93 36.46 -6.34
CA LYS A 171 17.65 36.18 -7.59
C LYS A 171 18.58 34.97 -7.51
N LEU A 172 18.42 34.13 -6.48
CA LEU A 172 19.30 32.98 -6.27
C LEU A 172 19.39 32.07 -7.50
N PHE A 173 18.28 31.90 -8.22
CA PHE A 173 18.17 31.02 -9.38
C PHE A 173 18.09 31.76 -10.73
N ALA A 174 18.50 33.03 -10.76
CA ALA A 174 18.42 33.84 -11.98
C ALA A 174 19.22 33.21 -13.13
N GLY A 175 18.60 33.12 -14.31
CA GLY A 175 19.21 32.57 -15.52
C GLY A 175 19.31 31.04 -15.62
N LEU A 176 18.84 30.27 -14.64
CA LEU A 176 18.90 28.79 -14.65
C LEU A 176 17.77 28.14 -15.48
N SER A 177 17.64 28.53 -16.75
CA SER A 177 16.52 28.11 -17.61
C SER A 177 16.52 26.62 -17.99
N HIS A 178 17.66 25.94 -17.89
CA HIS A 178 17.81 24.51 -18.21
C HIS A 178 17.48 23.57 -17.05
N MET A 179 17.22 24.11 -15.85
CA MET A 179 16.94 23.30 -14.67
C MET A 179 15.62 22.56 -14.84
N TRP A 180 15.64 21.24 -14.69
CA TRP A 180 14.44 20.38 -14.73
C TRP A 180 14.04 19.89 -13.33
N LEU A 181 14.97 19.81 -12.37
CA LEU A 181 14.72 19.40 -10.98
C LEU A 181 15.30 20.42 -9.99
N LEU A 182 14.45 20.88 -9.06
CA LEU A 182 14.87 21.66 -7.89
C LEU A 182 14.28 21.04 -6.62
N ASN A 183 15.16 20.54 -5.75
CA ASN A 183 14.75 19.95 -4.48
C ASN A 183 15.20 20.79 -3.29
N LEU A 184 14.25 21.48 -2.67
CA LEU A 184 14.40 22.31 -1.47
C LEU A 184 13.69 21.69 -0.25
N GLY A 185 13.35 20.40 -0.32
CA GLY A 185 12.59 19.72 0.72
C GLY A 185 13.31 19.64 2.07
N TRP A 186 12.56 19.45 3.16
CA TRP A 186 13.08 19.24 4.52
C TRP A 186 14.08 20.32 4.95
N ASN A 187 13.73 21.58 4.71
CA ASN A 187 14.45 22.76 5.17
C ASN A 187 13.59 23.51 6.20
N SER A 188 13.90 24.78 6.49
CA SER A 188 13.14 25.65 7.40
C SER A 188 12.56 26.87 6.69
N LEU A 189 12.26 26.77 5.39
CA LEU A 189 11.74 27.88 4.58
C LEU A 189 10.34 28.28 5.06
N SER A 190 10.19 29.53 5.46
CA SER A 190 8.90 30.08 5.95
C SER A 190 8.23 31.02 4.94
N VAL A 191 9.04 31.72 4.15
CA VAL A 191 8.63 32.66 3.11
C VAL A 191 9.50 32.42 1.87
N LEU A 192 8.87 32.47 0.70
CA LEU A 192 9.55 32.42 -0.59
C LEU A 192 9.41 33.78 -1.28
N PRO A 193 10.44 34.25 -2.01
CA PRO A 193 10.36 35.43 -2.86
C PRO A 193 9.21 35.36 -3.86
N GLU A 194 8.53 36.49 -4.12
CA GLU A 194 7.34 36.51 -5.00
C GLU A 194 7.63 36.03 -6.43
N THR A 195 8.86 36.24 -6.92
CA THR A 195 9.32 35.85 -8.26
C THR A 195 10.56 34.96 -8.24
N GLY A 196 10.82 34.27 -7.12
CA GLY A 196 12.09 33.55 -6.90
C GLY A 196 12.37 32.41 -7.89
N PHE A 197 11.34 31.90 -8.58
CA PHE A 197 11.44 30.81 -9.55
C PHE A 197 11.17 31.24 -11.00
N GLN A 198 11.08 32.54 -11.27
CA GLN A 198 10.57 33.05 -12.56
C GLN A 198 11.39 32.62 -13.78
N ASP A 199 12.70 32.47 -13.63
CA ASP A 199 13.61 32.12 -14.73
C ASP A 199 13.72 30.60 -14.97
N LEU A 200 13.07 29.78 -14.14
CA LEU A 200 13.14 28.30 -14.19
C LEU A 200 12.17 27.71 -15.21
N GLN A 201 12.25 28.17 -16.46
CA GLN A 201 11.30 27.83 -17.52
C GLN A 201 11.30 26.34 -17.91
N GLY A 202 12.45 25.67 -17.78
CA GLY A 202 12.61 24.25 -18.03
C GLY A 202 12.19 23.34 -16.86
N LEU A 203 11.79 23.90 -15.72
CA LEU A 203 11.56 23.14 -14.49
C LEU A 203 10.40 22.19 -14.65
N ARG A 204 10.62 20.90 -14.34
CA ARG A 204 9.63 19.83 -14.42
C ARG A 204 9.21 19.34 -13.05
N GLU A 205 10.11 19.39 -12.08
CA GLU A 205 9.88 18.94 -10.72
C GLU A 205 10.40 19.96 -9.70
N LEU A 206 9.50 20.37 -8.80
CA LEU A 206 9.79 21.28 -7.70
C LEU A 206 9.36 20.64 -6.39
N VAL A 207 10.33 20.35 -5.51
CA VAL A 207 10.08 19.77 -4.19
C VAL A 207 10.31 20.82 -3.11
N LEU A 208 9.23 21.19 -2.42
CA LEU A 208 9.19 22.10 -1.27
C LEU A 208 8.66 21.40 -0.01
N ALA A 209 8.59 20.07 -0.01
CA ALA A 209 8.06 19.28 1.09
C ALA A 209 8.80 19.52 2.42
N GLY A 210 8.15 19.35 3.56
CA GLY A 210 8.79 19.41 4.88
C GLY A 210 9.40 20.77 5.24
N ASN A 211 8.84 21.86 4.70
CA ASN A 211 9.21 23.24 5.04
C ASN A 211 8.19 23.88 6.00
N ARG A 212 8.24 25.20 6.19
CA ARG A 212 7.39 25.95 7.11
C ARG A 212 6.48 26.95 6.39
N LEU A 213 6.12 26.68 5.13
CA LEU A 213 5.34 27.60 4.31
C LEU A 213 3.91 27.73 4.83
N VAL A 214 3.44 28.96 5.04
CA VAL A 214 2.09 29.25 5.58
C VAL A 214 1.11 29.69 4.49
N TYR A 215 1.61 30.32 3.43
CA TYR A 215 0.81 30.78 2.29
C TYR A 215 1.61 30.64 0.99
N LEU A 216 0.88 30.63 -0.12
CA LEU A 216 1.42 30.68 -1.48
C LEU A 216 0.86 31.90 -2.19
N GLN A 217 1.70 32.61 -2.91
CA GLN A 217 1.29 33.72 -3.77
C GLN A 217 1.17 33.23 -5.22
N PRO A 218 0.19 33.70 -6.01
CA PRO A 218 0.05 33.30 -7.41
C PRO A 218 1.27 33.61 -8.29
N GLN A 219 2.01 34.69 -7.99
CA GLN A 219 3.19 35.12 -8.74
C GLN A 219 4.38 34.17 -8.59
N LEU A 220 4.45 33.41 -7.49
CA LEU A 220 5.56 32.51 -7.17
C LEU A 220 5.84 31.49 -8.28
N PHE A 221 4.78 31.03 -8.95
CA PHE A 221 4.85 30.01 -9.99
C PHE A 221 4.84 30.59 -11.42
N GLN A 222 4.95 31.91 -11.55
CA GLN A 222 5.11 32.54 -12.85
C GLN A 222 6.38 32.05 -13.52
N GLY A 223 6.34 31.73 -14.82
CA GLY A 223 7.48 31.23 -15.58
C GLY A 223 7.67 29.71 -15.56
N LEU A 224 7.05 28.98 -14.61
CA LEU A 224 7.16 27.52 -14.48
C LEU A 224 6.25 26.76 -15.47
N THR A 225 6.40 27.04 -16.77
CA THR A 225 5.47 26.56 -17.80
C THR A 225 5.58 25.07 -18.09
N GLU A 226 6.74 24.45 -17.80
CA GLU A 226 7.00 23.02 -18.01
C GLU A 226 6.79 22.16 -16.75
N LEU A 227 6.37 22.76 -15.63
CA LEU A 227 6.27 22.06 -14.35
C LEU A 227 5.22 20.96 -14.43
N LYS A 228 5.63 19.73 -14.10
CA LYS A 228 4.79 18.53 -14.07
C LYS A 228 4.50 18.07 -12.66
N GLU A 229 5.42 18.28 -11.73
CA GLU A 229 5.33 17.77 -10.36
C GLU A 229 5.67 18.88 -9.37
N LEU A 230 4.76 19.11 -8.42
CA LEU A 230 4.92 20.07 -7.33
C LEU A 230 4.59 19.38 -6.01
N ASP A 231 5.59 19.26 -5.15
CA ASP A 231 5.43 18.69 -3.81
C ASP A 231 5.50 19.78 -2.74
N LEU A 232 4.38 20.00 -2.05
CA LEU A 232 4.20 20.92 -0.93
C LEU A 232 3.85 20.18 0.37
N THR A 233 4.06 18.86 0.41
CA THR A 233 3.71 18.01 1.55
C THR A 233 4.39 18.47 2.84
N GLY A 234 3.73 18.37 3.99
CA GLY A 234 4.39 18.64 5.27
C GLY A 234 4.74 20.11 5.51
N ASN A 235 3.94 21.05 4.99
CA ASN A 235 4.04 22.48 5.25
C ASN A 235 2.94 22.96 6.23
N TYR A 236 2.79 24.26 6.41
CA TYR A 236 1.79 24.88 7.30
C TYR A 236 0.69 25.62 6.55
N LEU A 237 0.39 25.20 5.31
CA LEU A 237 -0.65 25.84 4.50
C LEU A 237 -2.01 25.66 5.15
N LYS A 238 -2.76 26.76 5.29
CA LYS A 238 -4.11 26.76 5.92
C LYS A 238 -5.26 26.83 4.92
N VAL A 239 -5.02 27.42 3.75
CA VAL A 239 -6.04 27.67 2.73
C VAL A 239 -5.42 27.52 1.35
N ILE A 240 -6.14 26.88 0.43
CA ILE A 240 -5.84 26.94 -1.00
C ILE A 240 -6.73 28.01 -1.62
N LYS A 241 -6.12 29.14 -1.99
CA LYS A 241 -6.83 30.26 -2.63
C LYS A 241 -7.08 29.96 -4.11
N ALA A 242 -8.09 30.62 -4.66
CA ALA A 242 -8.34 30.61 -6.10
C ALA A 242 -7.11 31.10 -6.89
N ASN A 243 -6.88 30.53 -8.07
CA ASN A 243 -5.87 30.94 -9.04
C ASN A 243 -4.39 30.78 -8.64
N VAL A 244 -4.06 30.25 -7.45
CA VAL A 244 -2.66 30.05 -7.03
C VAL A 244 -1.88 29.17 -8.01
N PHE A 245 -2.53 28.16 -8.59
CA PHE A 245 -1.91 27.23 -9.53
C PHE A 245 -2.23 27.54 -11.01
N LEU A 246 -2.88 28.68 -11.29
CA LEU A 246 -3.36 29.02 -12.64
C LEU A 246 -2.24 29.07 -13.69
N LYS A 247 -1.01 29.39 -13.27
CA LYS A 247 0.16 29.52 -14.15
C LYS A 247 0.91 28.22 -14.38
N LEU A 248 0.36 27.08 -13.96
CA LEU A 248 0.96 25.75 -14.09
C LEU A 248 0.15 24.85 -15.05
N PRO A 249 0.10 25.16 -16.36
CA PRO A 249 -0.80 24.50 -17.30
C PRO A 249 -0.46 23.02 -17.55
N LYS A 250 0.81 22.64 -17.37
CA LYS A 250 1.33 21.27 -17.59
C LYS A 250 1.41 20.43 -16.31
N LEU A 251 0.97 20.95 -15.16
CA LEU A 251 1.10 20.24 -13.89
C LEU A 251 0.27 18.95 -13.92
N GLN A 252 0.91 17.84 -13.59
CA GLN A 252 0.34 16.50 -13.60
C GLN A 252 0.16 15.96 -12.18
N LYS A 253 1.06 16.28 -11.26
CA LYS A 253 0.99 15.84 -9.87
C LYS A 253 1.15 17.01 -8.92
N LEU A 254 0.22 17.09 -7.97
CA LEU A 254 0.22 18.08 -6.90
C LEU A 254 0.03 17.38 -5.56
N TYR A 255 1.05 17.48 -4.69
CA TYR A 255 1.01 16.94 -3.35
C TYR A 255 0.89 18.07 -2.34
N LEU A 256 -0.17 18.01 -1.53
CA LEU A 256 -0.50 18.96 -0.49
C LEU A 256 -0.78 18.23 0.84
N ALA A 257 -0.32 16.98 0.94
CA ALA A 257 -0.57 16.16 2.10
C ALA A 257 0.11 16.72 3.35
N GLN A 258 -0.35 16.33 4.54
CA GLN A 258 0.28 16.70 5.82
C GLN A 258 0.44 18.23 6.01
N ASN A 259 -0.56 19.00 5.58
CA ASN A 259 -0.62 20.45 5.82
C ASN A 259 -1.68 20.76 6.90
N GLN A 260 -2.07 22.03 7.03
CA GLN A 260 -3.12 22.48 7.96
C GLN A 260 -4.34 23.01 7.21
N ILE A 261 -4.60 22.51 5.99
CA ILE A 261 -5.58 23.09 5.09
C ILE A 261 -6.99 22.84 5.64
N VAL A 262 -7.71 23.92 5.94
CA VAL A 262 -9.08 23.86 6.46
C VAL A 262 -10.11 24.00 5.35
N THR A 263 -9.79 24.76 4.31
CA THR A 263 -10.68 25.00 3.17
C THR A 263 -9.91 25.12 1.85
N VAL A 264 -10.53 24.63 0.79
CA VAL A 264 -10.12 24.84 -0.60
C VAL A 264 -11.16 25.76 -1.22
N ALA A 265 -10.71 26.93 -1.71
CA ALA A 265 -11.59 27.88 -2.35
C ALA A 265 -12.32 27.22 -3.55
N PRO A 266 -13.59 27.57 -3.81
CA PRO A 266 -14.25 27.20 -5.05
C PRO A 266 -13.38 27.56 -6.25
N ARG A 267 -13.31 26.68 -7.25
CA ARG A 267 -12.53 26.90 -8.48
C ARG A 267 -11.01 27.05 -8.28
N ALA A 268 -10.47 26.59 -7.13
CA ALA A 268 -9.03 26.66 -6.83
C ALA A 268 -8.12 25.99 -7.88
N PHE A 269 -8.61 24.95 -8.54
CA PHE A 269 -7.86 24.17 -9.53
C PHE A 269 -8.30 24.45 -10.98
N VAL A 270 -9.06 25.54 -11.22
CA VAL A 270 -9.50 25.88 -12.57
C VAL A 270 -8.29 26.11 -13.49
N GLY A 271 -8.36 25.53 -14.69
CA GLY A 271 -7.31 25.62 -15.71
C GLY A 271 -6.26 24.51 -15.62
N MET A 272 -6.25 23.70 -14.56
CA MET A 272 -5.31 22.59 -14.37
C MET A 272 -5.72 21.34 -15.17
N LYS A 273 -5.81 21.48 -16.50
CA LYS A 273 -6.33 20.44 -17.40
C LYS A 273 -5.44 19.20 -17.50
N SER A 274 -4.16 19.29 -17.13
CA SER A 274 -3.23 18.17 -17.17
C SER A 274 -3.07 17.43 -15.84
N LEU A 275 -3.75 17.88 -14.77
CA LEU A 275 -3.60 17.31 -13.44
C LEU A 275 -4.19 15.91 -13.39
N ARG A 276 -3.36 14.92 -13.07
CA ARG A 276 -3.69 13.50 -12.96
C ARG A 276 -3.73 13.02 -11.52
N TRP A 277 -2.94 13.63 -10.65
CA TRP A 277 -2.79 13.24 -9.25
C TRP A 277 -2.93 14.44 -8.33
N LEU A 278 -3.88 14.36 -7.39
CA LEU A 278 -4.09 15.36 -6.35
C LEU A 278 -4.16 14.69 -4.98
N ASP A 279 -3.20 15.03 -4.11
CA ASP A 279 -3.17 14.53 -2.73
C ASP A 279 -3.40 15.66 -1.72
N LEU A 280 -4.53 15.61 -1.03
CA LEU A 280 -4.95 16.51 0.05
C LEU A 280 -5.05 15.78 1.39
N SER A 281 -4.41 14.61 1.51
CA SER A 281 -4.51 13.76 2.70
C SER A 281 -3.88 14.40 3.94
N ARG A 282 -4.30 13.99 5.14
CA ARG A 282 -3.74 14.47 6.41
C ARG A 282 -3.79 16.00 6.52
N ASN A 283 -4.95 16.57 6.23
CA ASN A 283 -5.25 17.99 6.38
C ASN A 283 -6.40 18.17 7.39
N ARG A 284 -7.03 19.35 7.41
CA ARG A 284 -8.12 19.70 8.33
C ARG A 284 -9.40 20.06 7.57
N LEU A 285 -9.59 19.52 6.36
CA LEU A 285 -10.76 19.80 5.53
C LEU A 285 -12.02 19.29 6.24
N SER A 286 -13.01 20.15 6.42
CA SER A 286 -14.30 19.79 7.02
C SER A 286 -15.46 19.76 6.03
N VAL A 287 -15.35 20.56 4.97
CA VAL A 287 -16.37 20.73 3.92
C VAL A 287 -15.69 20.75 2.56
N LEU A 288 -16.32 20.09 1.59
CA LEU A 288 -16.02 20.22 0.16
C LEU A 288 -17.15 20.99 -0.50
N HIS A 289 -16.82 22.02 -1.27
CA HIS A 289 -17.80 22.80 -2.01
C HIS A 289 -18.03 22.17 -3.40
N ASP A 290 -19.20 22.41 -3.99
CA ASP A 290 -19.62 21.80 -5.26
C ASP A 290 -18.69 22.13 -6.44
N GLU A 291 -17.94 23.24 -6.35
CA GLU A 291 -16.98 23.69 -7.35
C GLU A 291 -15.52 23.55 -6.91
N THR A 292 -15.24 22.82 -5.82
CA THR A 292 -13.87 22.62 -5.33
C THR A 292 -12.99 21.97 -6.41
N PHE A 293 -13.50 20.95 -7.11
CA PHE A 293 -12.76 20.19 -8.14
C PHE A 293 -13.20 20.54 -9.58
N LEU A 294 -13.84 21.69 -9.78
CA LEU A 294 -14.35 22.11 -11.08
C LEU A 294 -13.23 22.12 -12.14
N GLY A 295 -13.46 21.46 -13.27
CA GLY A 295 -12.56 21.48 -14.42
C GLY A 295 -11.43 20.44 -14.42
N LEU A 296 -11.31 19.59 -13.40
CA LEU A 296 -10.29 18.54 -13.29
C LEU A 296 -10.62 17.28 -14.10
N HIS A 297 -10.85 17.46 -15.40
CA HIS A 297 -11.31 16.40 -16.31
C HIS A 297 -10.30 15.27 -16.52
N SER A 298 -9.00 15.51 -16.32
CA SER A 298 -7.95 14.51 -16.53
C SER A 298 -7.40 13.94 -15.23
N LEU A 299 -8.13 14.09 -14.11
CA LEU A 299 -7.71 13.56 -12.81
C LEU A 299 -7.97 12.06 -12.74
N HIS A 300 -6.94 11.28 -12.42
CA HIS A 300 -7.01 9.82 -12.23
C HIS A 300 -7.05 9.46 -10.74
N VAL A 301 -6.33 10.20 -9.89
CA VAL A 301 -6.20 9.91 -8.46
C VAL A 301 -6.52 11.12 -7.62
N LEU A 302 -7.47 10.96 -6.70
CA LEU A 302 -7.84 11.96 -5.69
C LEU A 302 -7.78 11.35 -4.29
N ARG A 303 -6.86 11.87 -3.48
CA ARG A 303 -6.69 11.44 -2.08
C ARG A 303 -7.09 12.55 -1.12
N LEU A 304 -8.03 12.23 -0.24
CA LEU A 304 -8.63 13.13 0.75
C LEU A 304 -8.61 12.48 2.14
N SER A 305 -7.74 11.49 2.36
CA SER A 305 -7.73 10.70 3.60
C SER A 305 -7.31 11.52 4.80
N ASN A 306 -7.68 11.08 6.01
CA ASN A 306 -7.28 11.71 7.26
C ASN A 306 -7.60 13.22 7.29
N ASN A 307 -8.84 13.56 6.97
CA ASN A 307 -9.40 14.89 7.08
C ASN A 307 -10.57 14.87 8.09
N SER A 308 -11.37 15.93 8.13
CA SER A 308 -12.56 16.04 9.00
C SER A 308 -13.85 16.18 8.18
N ILE A 309 -13.90 15.62 6.96
CA ILE A 309 -15.04 15.78 6.05
C ILE A 309 -16.25 15.06 6.65
N GLY A 310 -17.31 15.81 6.94
CA GLY A 310 -18.52 15.28 7.60
C GLY A 310 -19.64 14.82 6.66
N SER A 311 -19.66 15.35 5.44
CA SER A 311 -20.71 15.10 4.45
C SER A 311 -20.20 15.32 3.03
N LEU A 312 -20.77 14.58 2.08
CA LEU A 312 -20.51 14.75 0.66
C LEU A 312 -21.79 15.27 -0.02
N ARG A 313 -21.66 16.27 -0.90
CA ARG A 313 -22.78 16.84 -1.66
C ARG A 313 -22.86 16.20 -3.04
N SER A 314 -24.07 16.13 -3.60
CA SER A 314 -24.25 15.69 -4.98
C SER A 314 -23.53 16.66 -5.93
N GLY A 315 -22.77 16.13 -6.87
CA GLY A 315 -22.08 16.93 -7.88
C GLY A 315 -20.72 17.48 -7.47
N THR A 316 -20.25 17.25 -6.24
CA THR A 316 -18.87 17.60 -5.81
C THR A 316 -17.81 17.00 -6.75
N PHE A 317 -18.09 15.85 -7.36
CA PHE A 317 -17.17 15.09 -8.21
C PHE A 317 -17.57 15.06 -9.70
N ARG A 318 -18.52 15.90 -10.14
CA ARG A 318 -19.19 15.78 -11.44
C ARG A 318 -18.26 15.83 -12.67
N ASP A 319 -17.15 16.56 -12.59
CA ASP A 319 -16.21 16.74 -13.71
C ASP A 319 -15.08 15.69 -13.71
N LEU A 320 -15.00 14.81 -12.70
CA LEU A 320 -13.91 13.85 -12.51
C LEU A 320 -14.14 12.56 -13.31
N GLN A 321 -14.40 12.71 -14.61
CA GLN A 321 -14.90 11.62 -15.46
C GLN A 321 -13.91 10.48 -15.67
N TYR A 322 -12.60 10.75 -15.55
CA TYR A 322 -11.51 9.79 -15.71
C TYR A 322 -10.87 9.38 -14.37
N LEU A 323 -11.53 9.69 -13.25
CA LEU A 323 -11.02 9.30 -11.94
C LEU A 323 -11.07 7.79 -11.80
N GLU A 324 -9.94 7.18 -11.45
CA GLU A 324 -9.76 5.74 -11.25
C GLU A 324 -9.76 5.40 -9.75
N GLU A 325 -9.13 6.26 -8.93
CA GLU A 325 -9.02 6.10 -7.47
C GLU A 325 -9.56 7.31 -6.71
N LEU A 326 -10.49 7.05 -5.78
CA LEU A 326 -10.97 8.01 -4.78
C LEU A 326 -10.81 7.43 -3.37
N CYS A 327 -9.89 8.01 -2.57
CA CYS A 327 -9.77 7.67 -1.15
C CYS A 327 -10.25 8.82 -0.25
N LEU A 328 -11.29 8.53 0.51
CA LEU A 328 -11.91 9.36 1.55
C LEU A 328 -11.74 8.71 2.94
N CYS A 329 -10.73 7.86 3.06
CA CYS A 329 -10.41 7.05 4.23
C CYS A 329 -10.17 7.91 5.48
N HIS A 330 -10.58 7.48 6.67
CA HIS A 330 -10.36 8.21 7.93
C HIS A 330 -10.92 9.65 7.91
N ASN A 331 -12.20 9.81 7.55
CA ASN A 331 -12.94 11.06 7.64
C ASN A 331 -14.11 10.93 8.64
N GLN A 332 -15.02 11.89 8.65
CA GLN A 332 -16.17 11.93 9.57
C GLN A 332 -17.50 11.78 8.84
N ILE A 333 -17.51 11.16 7.65
CA ILE A 333 -18.69 11.06 6.80
C ILE A 333 -19.72 10.19 7.49
N ARG A 334 -20.93 10.73 7.70
CA ARG A 334 -22.02 10.04 8.43
C ARG A 334 -23.03 9.33 7.55
N ALA A 335 -23.33 9.90 6.39
CA ALA A 335 -24.33 9.37 5.49
C ALA A 335 -23.92 9.55 4.02
N LEU A 336 -24.35 8.63 3.18
CA LEU A 336 -24.21 8.71 1.73
C LEU A 336 -25.57 8.99 1.08
N GLY A 337 -25.65 10.14 0.40
CA GLY A 337 -26.84 10.56 -0.33
C GLY A 337 -26.96 9.90 -1.70
N VAL A 338 -28.14 10.06 -2.31
CA VAL A 338 -28.42 9.59 -3.68
C VAL A 338 -27.49 10.30 -4.67
N LYS A 339 -26.90 9.56 -5.62
CA LYS A 339 -26.02 10.09 -6.69
C LYS A 339 -24.83 10.92 -6.19
N VAL A 340 -24.35 10.69 -4.98
CA VAL A 340 -23.24 11.47 -4.41
C VAL A 340 -21.93 11.31 -5.19
N PHE A 341 -21.77 10.19 -5.90
CA PHE A 341 -20.63 9.86 -6.75
C PHE A 341 -20.93 10.03 -8.26
N GLU A 342 -21.98 10.77 -8.63
CA GLU A 342 -22.31 11.03 -10.03
C GLU A 342 -21.15 11.75 -10.75
N GLY A 343 -20.88 11.33 -12.00
CA GLY A 343 -19.74 11.78 -12.79
C GLY A 343 -18.53 10.84 -12.75
N LEU A 344 -18.43 9.96 -11.75
CA LEU A 344 -17.30 9.04 -11.56
C LEU A 344 -17.41 7.74 -12.37
N GLY A 345 -17.69 7.86 -13.67
CA GLY A 345 -18.02 6.72 -14.54
C GLY A 345 -16.89 5.71 -14.78
N HIS A 346 -15.62 6.15 -14.66
CA HIS A 346 -14.41 5.31 -14.80
C HIS A 346 -13.81 4.89 -13.46
N LEU A 347 -14.44 5.23 -12.33
CA LEU A 347 -13.89 4.91 -11.02
C LEU A 347 -13.79 3.40 -10.83
N GLU A 348 -12.60 2.93 -10.50
CA GLU A 348 -12.31 1.52 -10.27
C GLU A 348 -12.24 1.21 -8.77
N VAL A 349 -11.71 2.15 -7.99
CA VAL A 349 -11.45 1.97 -6.55
C VAL A 349 -12.05 3.12 -5.74
N LEU A 350 -13.02 2.78 -4.89
CA LEU A 350 -13.62 3.69 -3.92
C LEU A 350 -13.29 3.24 -2.48
N ILE A 351 -12.55 4.08 -1.76
CA ILE A 351 -12.12 3.77 -0.39
C ILE A 351 -12.74 4.76 0.59
N LEU A 352 -13.64 4.25 1.44
CA LEU A 352 -14.41 4.99 2.45
C LEU A 352 -14.13 4.45 3.87
N GLU A 353 -13.04 3.71 4.04
CA GLU A 353 -12.66 3.06 5.29
C GLU A 353 -12.60 4.03 6.48
N ASN A 354 -12.97 3.54 7.67
CA ASN A 354 -12.86 4.26 8.94
C ASN A 354 -13.53 5.65 8.90
N ASN A 355 -14.72 5.71 8.31
CA ASN A 355 -15.64 6.84 8.43
C ASN A 355 -16.66 6.61 9.56
N ARG A 356 -17.64 7.50 9.71
CA ARG A 356 -18.74 7.35 10.68
C ARG A 356 -20.05 6.98 9.99
N LEU A 357 -19.95 6.21 8.91
CA LEU A 357 -21.08 5.89 8.04
C LEU A 357 -22.11 5.05 8.80
N GLN A 358 -23.32 5.59 8.93
CA GLN A 358 -24.48 4.92 9.55
C GLN A 358 -25.59 4.66 8.54
N GLU A 359 -25.69 5.50 7.51
CA GLU A 359 -26.76 5.44 6.52
C GLU A 359 -26.21 5.55 5.10
N ALA A 360 -26.82 4.80 4.17
CA ALA A 360 -26.69 5.01 2.74
C ALA A 360 -28.08 4.97 2.12
N ARG A 361 -28.32 5.71 1.04
CA ARG A 361 -29.61 5.66 0.32
C ARG A 361 -29.51 4.78 -0.91
N MET A 362 -30.63 4.16 -1.33
CA MET A 362 -30.71 3.52 -2.65
C MET A 362 -30.30 4.53 -3.73
N GLY A 363 -29.46 4.11 -4.67
CA GLY A 363 -28.93 4.98 -5.72
C GLY A 363 -27.73 5.83 -5.30
N THR A 364 -27.14 5.60 -4.10
CA THR A 364 -25.86 6.22 -3.69
C THR A 364 -24.75 5.99 -4.71
N PHE A 365 -24.62 4.75 -5.18
CA PHE A 365 -23.54 4.33 -6.10
C PHE A 365 -23.96 4.35 -7.58
N MET A 366 -25.08 4.99 -7.90
CA MET A 366 -25.56 5.11 -9.28
C MET A 366 -24.56 5.89 -10.14
N GLY A 367 -24.19 5.34 -11.30
CA GLY A 367 -23.24 5.93 -12.24
C GLY A 367 -21.81 5.38 -12.15
N LEU A 368 -21.50 4.57 -11.11
CA LEU A 368 -20.19 3.92 -10.93
C LEU A 368 -20.06 2.64 -11.78
N ASN A 369 -20.01 2.82 -13.11
CA ASN A 369 -20.14 1.73 -14.08
C ASN A 369 -18.89 0.82 -14.17
N HIS A 370 -17.73 1.29 -13.71
CA HIS A 370 -16.44 0.57 -13.76
C HIS A 370 -15.91 0.16 -12.39
N LEU A 371 -16.66 0.39 -11.32
CA LEU A 371 -16.19 0.15 -9.97
C LEU A 371 -15.90 -1.33 -9.77
N ALA A 372 -14.64 -1.63 -9.45
CA ALA A 372 -14.15 -2.97 -9.21
C ALA A 372 -14.00 -3.26 -7.71
N VAL A 373 -13.63 -2.25 -6.92
CA VAL A 373 -13.40 -2.40 -5.48
C VAL A 373 -14.09 -1.28 -4.71
N ILE A 374 -14.88 -1.67 -3.71
CA ILE A 374 -15.39 -0.74 -2.70
C ILE A 374 -14.95 -1.19 -1.31
N LYS A 375 -14.32 -0.27 -0.58
CA LYS A 375 -13.91 -0.49 0.80
C LYS A 375 -14.71 0.38 1.74
N LEU A 376 -15.57 -0.24 2.54
CA LEU A 376 -16.42 0.36 3.56
C LEU A 376 -16.05 -0.14 4.96
N THR A 377 -14.87 -0.75 5.13
CA THR A 377 -14.37 -1.26 6.41
C THR A 377 -14.47 -0.20 7.52
N GLY A 378 -14.93 -0.60 8.70
CA GLY A 378 -15.08 0.35 9.82
C GLY A 378 -16.30 1.28 9.71
N SER A 379 -17.26 1.01 8.81
CA SER A 379 -18.50 1.80 8.68
C SER A 379 -19.61 1.25 9.55
N CYS A 380 -20.19 1.98 10.48
CA CYS A 380 -21.18 1.43 11.43
C CYS A 380 -22.64 1.45 10.91
N PHE A 381 -22.95 0.69 9.84
CA PHE A 381 -24.27 0.73 9.17
C PHE A 381 -25.45 0.11 9.95
N HIS A 382 -25.22 -0.70 10.99
CA HIS A 382 -26.21 -1.56 11.68
C HIS A 382 -26.96 -2.58 10.78
N SER A 383 -27.51 -2.13 9.65
CA SER A 383 -28.08 -2.92 8.55
C SER A 383 -27.84 -2.22 7.21
N LEU A 384 -27.61 -3.00 6.14
CA LEU A 384 -27.51 -2.45 4.79
C LEU A 384 -28.90 -2.11 4.23
N PRO A 385 -29.10 -0.93 3.63
CA PRO A 385 -30.31 -0.61 2.90
C PRO A 385 -30.54 -1.55 1.72
N ASP A 386 -31.81 -1.85 1.42
CA ASP A 386 -32.19 -2.70 0.30
C ASP A 386 -31.68 -2.13 -1.02
N GLN A 387 -31.08 -3.01 -1.83
CA GLN A 387 -30.59 -2.70 -3.18
C GLN A 387 -29.58 -1.53 -3.20
N VAL A 388 -28.87 -1.25 -2.11
CA VAL A 388 -27.92 -0.12 -2.02
C VAL A 388 -26.82 -0.19 -3.09
N PHE A 389 -26.38 -1.40 -3.46
CA PHE A 389 -25.35 -1.65 -4.47
C PHE A 389 -25.88 -1.86 -5.89
N LYS A 390 -27.18 -1.65 -6.13
CA LYS A 390 -27.79 -1.86 -7.45
C LYS A 390 -27.12 -0.97 -8.50
N GLY A 391 -26.74 -1.57 -9.63
CA GLY A 391 -26.04 -0.92 -10.73
C GLY A 391 -24.52 -1.17 -10.75
N LEU A 392 -23.95 -1.76 -9.70
CA LEU A 392 -22.51 -2.09 -9.62
C LEU A 392 -22.18 -3.45 -10.25
N SER A 393 -22.49 -3.63 -11.53
CA SER A 393 -22.36 -4.92 -12.21
C SER A 393 -20.91 -5.40 -12.43
N LYS A 394 -19.93 -4.48 -12.46
CA LYS A 394 -18.50 -4.79 -12.60
C LYS A 394 -17.75 -4.94 -11.27
N LEU A 395 -18.47 -4.89 -10.15
CA LEU A 395 -17.85 -4.94 -8.83
C LEU A 395 -17.29 -6.33 -8.54
N HIS A 396 -16.02 -6.38 -8.16
CA HIS A 396 -15.29 -7.62 -7.88
C HIS A 396 -15.12 -7.86 -6.39
N SER A 397 -14.94 -6.81 -5.59
CA SER A 397 -14.63 -6.91 -4.16
C SER A 397 -15.39 -5.88 -3.34
N ILE A 398 -16.06 -6.35 -2.29
CA ILE A 398 -16.68 -5.50 -1.26
C ILE A 398 -16.04 -5.82 0.09
N HIS A 399 -15.54 -4.76 0.75
CA HIS A 399 -15.10 -4.83 2.14
C HIS A 399 -16.12 -4.14 3.04
N LEU A 400 -16.79 -4.93 3.88
CA LEU A 400 -17.77 -4.51 4.88
C LEU A 400 -17.39 -5.08 6.26
N ASP A 401 -16.11 -5.40 6.47
CA ASP A 401 -15.62 -5.87 7.75
C ASP A 401 -15.62 -4.74 8.79
N LYS A 402 -15.70 -5.09 10.08
CA LYS A 402 -15.72 -4.12 11.19
C LYS A 402 -16.83 -3.05 11.06
N SER A 403 -17.99 -3.40 10.50
CA SER A 403 -19.03 -2.45 10.06
C SER A 403 -20.33 -2.45 10.89
N CYS A 404 -20.28 -2.93 12.14
CA CYS A 404 -21.43 -3.01 13.06
C CYS A 404 -22.68 -3.74 12.51
N LEU A 405 -22.57 -4.51 11.42
CA LEU A 405 -23.73 -5.15 10.80
C LEU A 405 -24.30 -6.20 11.75
N THR A 406 -25.63 -6.20 11.90
CA THR A 406 -26.35 -7.13 12.79
C THR A 406 -27.15 -8.18 12.02
N LYS A 407 -27.57 -7.84 10.80
CA LYS A 407 -28.35 -8.71 9.92
C LYS A 407 -27.97 -8.51 8.45
N ILE A 408 -28.14 -9.57 7.67
CA ILE A 408 -28.08 -9.54 6.20
C ILE A 408 -29.48 -9.85 5.68
N SER A 409 -30.02 -8.96 4.84
CA SER A 409 -31.34 -9.14 4.24
C SER A 409 -31.26 -9.77 2.85
N ALA A 410 -32.41 -10.30 2.39
CA ALA A 410 -32.55 -10.84 1.04
C ALA A 410 -32.20 -9.84 -0.08
N GLN A 411 -32.26 -8.53 0.19
CA GLN A 411 -32.06 -7.46 -0.79
C GLN A 411 -30.74 -6.72 -0.63
N SER A 412 -29.92 -7.07 0.38
CA SER A 412 -28.69 -6.32 0.70
C SER A 412 -27.65 -6.35 -0.44
N PHE A 413 -27.59 -7.44 -1.20
CA PHE A 413 -26.59 -7.66 -2.25
C PHE A 413 -27.19 -7.85 -3.66
N THR A 414 -28.44 -7.44 -3.86
CA THR A 414 -29.11 -7.50 -5.17
C THR A 414 -28.35 -6.69 -6.23
N GLY A 415 -28.18 -7.28 -7.41
CA GLY A 415 -27.52 -6.69 -8.58
C GLY A 415 -26.01 -6.98 -8.69
N LEU A 416 -25.43 -7.73 -7.76
CA LEU A 416 -23.98 -7.97 -7.66
C LEU A 416 -23.54 -9.31 -8.29
N THR A 417 -23.98 -9.58 -9.52
CA THR A 417 -23.72 -10.87 -10.20
C THR A 417 -22.25 -11.13 -10.52
N GLY A 418 -21.46 -10.06 -10.70
CA GLY A 418 -20.01 -10.11 -10.97
C GLY A 418 -19.12 -10.17 -9.72
N LEU A 419 -19.69 -10.12 -8.51
CA LEU A 419 -18.93 -10.06 -7.27
C LEU A 419 -18.13 -11.35 -7.05
N ARG A 420 -16.84 -11.21 -6.73
CA ARG A 420 -15.93 -12.35 -6.48
C ARG A 420 -15.57 -12.50 -5.01
N ARG A 421 -15.44 -11.39 -4.27
CA ARG A 421 -15.01 -11.41 -2.86
C ARG A 421 -15.92 -10.54 -2.01
N LEU A 422 -16.41 -11.11 -0.91
CA LEU A 422 -17.26 -10.44 0.06
C LEU A 422 -16.70 -10.64 1.47
N PHE A 423 -16.23 -9.55 2.06
CA PHE A 423 -15.64 -9.51 3.40
C PHE A 423 -16.63 -8.93 4.40
N LEU A 424 -17.09 -9.73 5.35
CA LEU A 424 -18.08 -9.40 6.38
C LEU A 424 -17.59 -9.74 7.80
N GLN A 425 -16.30 -10.03 7.97
CA GLN A 425 -15.72 -10.42 9.24
C GLN A 425 -15.75 -9.30 10.29
N HIS A 426 -15.65 -9.67 11.56
CA HIS A 426 -15.66 -8.74 12.70
C HIS A 426 -16.89 -7.81 12.71
N ASN A 427 -18.05 -8.32 12.32
CA ASN A 427 -19.33 -7.64 12.51
C ASN A 427 -20.07 -8.27 13.70
N ASN A 428 -21.34 -7.91 13.89
CA ASN A 428 -22.21 -8.48 14.91
C ASN A 428 -23.38 -9.25 14.28
N ILE A 429 -23.14 -9.89 13.12
CA ILE A 429 -24.20 -10.51 12.33
C ILE A 429 -24.70 -11.74 13.08
N SER A 430 -25.96 -11.72 13.50
CA SER A 430 -26.62 -12.85 14.16
C SER A 430 -27.59 -13.60 13.26
N MET A 431 -28.05 -12.94 12.18
CA MET A 431 -29.05 -13.49 11.26
C MET A 431 -28.73 -13.16 9.80
N ILE A 432 -28.85 -14.18 8.94
CA ILE A 432 -28.81 -14.05 7.48
C ILE A 432 -30.15 -14.55 6.95
N GLU A 433 -30.91 -13.68 6.29
CA GLU A 433 -32.21 -14.04 5.70
C GLU A 433 -32.05 -15.08 4.57
N ARG A 434 -33.12 -15.81 4.28
CA ARG A 434 -33.13 -16.82 3.21
C ARG A 434 -32.83 -16.15 1.87
N GLN A 435 -32.04 -16.80 1.02
CA GLN A 435 -31.70 -16.33 -0.33
C GLN A 435 -30.93 -14.99 -0.38
N SER A 436 -30.35 -14.53 0.73
CA SER A 436 -29.55 -13.28 0.77
C SER A 436 -28.37 -13.22 -0.21
N PHE A 437 -27.88 -14.37 -0.67
CA PHE A 437 -26.75 -14.49 -1.58
C PHE A 437 -27.12 -15.04 -2.96
N VAL A 438 -28.41 -15.13 -3.30
CA VAL A 438 -28.90 -15.86 -4.49
C VAL A 438 -28.35 -15.35 -5.82
N GLU A 439 -28.10 -14.04 -5.94
CA GLU A 439 -27.57 -13.42 -7.15
C GLU A 439 -26.04 -13.42 -7.24
N LEU A 440 -25.33 -13.79 -6.16
CA LEU A 440 -23.86 -13.76 -6.07
C LEU A 440 -23.21 -14.99 -6.75
N GLN A 441 -23.61 -15.25 -8.00
CA GLN A 441 -23.21 -16.46 -8.74
C GLN A 441 -21.71 -16.49 -9.09
N GLY A 442 -21.08 -15.32 -9.20
CA GLY A 442 -19.64 -15.17 -9.41
C GLY A 442 -18.79 -15.25 -8.15
N LEU A 443 -19.38 -15.38 -6.96
CA LEU A 443 -18.66 -15.25 -5.69
C LEU A 443 -17.72 -16.44 -5.48
N GLN A 444 -16.47 -16.13 -5.20
CA GLN A 444 -15.38 -17.07 -4.97
C GLN A 444 -14.97 -17.11 -3.50
N GLN A 445 -15.09 -16.00 -2.78
CA GLN A 445 -14.73 -15.91 -1.36
C GLN A 445 -15.81 -15.20 -0.56
N LEU A 446 -16.24 -15.85 0.52
CA LEU A 446 -17.16 -15.32 1.51
C LEU A 446 -16.52 -15.43 2.90
N ASP A 447 -16.26 -14.28 3.51
CA ASP A 447 -15.69 -14.19 4.86
C ASP A 447 -16.73 -13.69 5.86
N LEU A 448 -17.16 -14.57 6.76
CA LEU A 448 -18.13 -14.33 7.83
C LEU A 448 -17.50 -14.52 9.22
N ARG A 449 -16.16 -14.50 9.32
CA ARG A 449 -15.47 -14.77 10.59
C ARG A 449 -15.80 -13.75 11.67
N PHE A 450 -15.71 -14.16 12.93
CA PHE A 450 -15.90 -13.28 14.09
C PHE A 450 -17.22 -12.50 14.02
N ASN A 451 -18.32 -13.24 13.87
CA ASN A 451 -19.71 -12.75 13.91
C ASN A 451 -20.48 -13.46 15.04
N GLN A 452 -21.81 -13.31 15.08
CA GLN A 452 -22.67 -13.90 16.12
C GLN A 452 -23.67 -14.92 15.53
N LEU A 453 -23.29 -15.61 14.46
CA LEU A 453 -24.19 -16.54 13.77
C LEU A 453 -24.51 -17.74 14.67
N THR A 454 -25.80 -17.95 14.95
CA THR A 454 -26.28 -19.08 15.78
C THR A 454 -26.72 -20.28 14.94
N SER A 455 -27.16 -20.05 13.71
CA SER A 455 -27.65 -21.09 12.80
C SER A 455 -27.54 -20.67 11.34
N ILE A 456 -27.32 -21.65 10.46
CA ILE A 456 -27.40 -21.50 9.00
C ILE A 456 -28.61 -22.29 8.50
N THR A 457 -29.38 -21.73 7.59
CA THR A 457 -30.54 -22.41 6.99
C THR A 457 -30.16 -23.06 5.65
N SER A 458 -30.94 -24.04 5.20
CA SER A 458 -30.73 -24.70 3.91
C SER A 458 -30.70 -23.74 2.72
N HIS A 459 -31.33 -22.56 2.83
CA HIS A 459 -31.44 -21.58 1.75
C HIS A 459 -30.45 -20.42 1.87
N THR A 460 -29.56 -20.43 2.86
CA THR A 460 -28.62 -19.33 3.10
C THR A 460 -27.61 -19.19 1.96
N PHE A 461 -27.00 -20.30 1.51
CA PHE A 461 -25.96 -20.31 0.46
C PHE A 461 -26.48 -20.66 -0.94
N TYR A 462 -27.79 -20.68 -1.14
CA TYR A 462 -28.36 -20.85 -2.48
C TYR A 462 -27.82 -19.78 -3.43
N GLY A 463 -27.41 -20.19 -4.64
CA GLY A 463 -26.84 -19.31 -5.67
C GLY A 463 -25.30 -19.25 -5.71
N LEU A 464 -24.62 -19.63 -4.63
CA LEU A 464 -23.15 -19.57 -4.49
C LEU A 464 -22.41 -20.72 -5.20
N LYS A 465 -22.62 -20.86 -6.52
CA LYS A 465 -22.15 -22.01 -7.31
C LYS A 465 -20.63 -22.07 -7.51
N ASN A 466 -19.96 -20.91 -7.46
CA ASN A 466 -18.53 -20.76 -7.72
C ASN A 466 -17.70 -20.50 -6.45
N LEU A 467 -18.32 -20.65 -5.28
CA LEU A 467 -17.66 -20.35 -4.02
C LEU A 467 -16.53 -21.36 -3.77
N ASP A 468 -15.34 -20.82 -3.50
CA ASP A 468 -14.11 -21.57 -3.29
C ASP A 468 -13.68 -21.52 -1.81
N TYR A 469 -13.81 -20.33 -1.19
CA TYR A 469 -13.48 -20.09 0.22
C TYR A 469 -14.72 -19.66 1.00
N LEU A 470 -15.06 -20.43 2.04
CA LEU A 470 -16.08 -20.09 3.02
C LEU A 470 -15.47 -20.09 4.41
N LEU A 471 -15.35 -18.89 4.99
CA LEU A 471 -14.77 -18.69 6.31
C LEU A 471 -15.86 -18.29 7.30
N MET A 472 -16.12 -19.12 8.31
CA MET A 472 -17.16 -18.90 9.31
C MET A 472 -16.64 -19.11 10.74
N SER A 473 -15.32 -19.00 10.95
CA SER A 473 -14.72 -19.17 12.27
C SER A 473 -15.09 -18.08 13.27
N GLY A 474 -15.03 -18.38 14.55
CA GLY A 474 -15.36 -17.42 15.62
C GLY A 474 -16.82 -16.99 15.64
N ASN A 475 -17.74 -17.92 15.36
CA ASN A 475 -19.19 -17.72 15.47
C ASN A 475 -19.76 -18.57 16.62
N VAL A 476 -21.09 -18.68 16.74
CA VAL A 476 -21.76 -19.44 17.80
C VAL A 476 -22.64 -20.56 17.24
N LEU A 477 -22.23 -21.16 16.11
CA LEU A 477 -22.96 -22.24 15.45
C LEU A 477 -22.92 -23.52 16.29
N ARG A 478 -24.10 -24.11 16.55
CA ARG A 478 -24.21 -25.42 17.23
C ARG A 478 -24.26 -26.61 16.28
N SER A 479 -24.79 -26.38 15.09
CA SER A 479 -24.89 -27.37 14.02
C SER A 479 -24.87 -26.68 12.66
N LEU A 480 -24.57 -27.46 11.63
CA LEU A 480 -24.59 -27.04 10.23
C LEU A 480 -25.42 -28.06 9.43
N PRO A 481 -26.61 -27.70 8.92
CA PRO A 481 -27.46 -28.64 8.20
C PRO A 481 -26.84 -29.02 6.85
N ALA A 482 -27.02 -30.27 6.45
CA ALA A 482 -26.39 -30.83 5.26
C ALA A 482 -26.81 -30.10 3.98
N GLU A 483 -28.09 -29.76 3.92
CA GLU A 483 -28.74 -29.12 2.79
C GLU A 483 -28.22 -27.70 2.55
N ALA A 484 -27.66 -27.04 3.58
CA ALA A 484 -27.09 -25.70 3.42
C ALA A 484 -25.80 -25.71 2.60
N LEU A 485 -25.03 -26.80 2.64
CA LEU A 485 -23.77 -26.93 1.91
C LEU A 485 -23.95 -27.53 0.51
N LEU A 486 -25.11 -28.13 0.22
CA LEU A 486 -25.43 -28.73 -1.08
C LEU A 486 -25.14 -27.81 -2.30
N PRO A 487 -25.40 -26.49 -2.25
CA PRO A 487 -25.11 -25.60 -3.39
C PRO A 487 -23.61 -25.39 -3.67
N LEU A 488 -22.72 -25.69 -2.71
CA LEU A 488 -21.31 -25.26 -2.70
C LEU A 488 -20.38 -26.27 -3.39
N GLN A 489 -20.69 -26.65 -4.63
CA GLN A 489 -20.01 -27.73 -5.36
C GLN A 489 -18.54 -27.41 -5.77
N HIS A 490 -18.12 -26.16 -5.65
CA HIS A 490 -16.76 -25.71 -5.97
C HIS A 490 -15.89 -25.43 -4.74
N LEU A 491 -16.43 -25.61 -3.54
CA LEU A 491 -15.76 -25.22 -2.30
C LEU A 491 -14.51 -26.06 -2.07
N SER A 492 -13.35 -25.40 -1.95
CA SER A 492 -12.09 -26.04 -1.59
C SER A 492 -11.69 -25.80 -0.15
N TRP A 493 -12.11 -24.68 0.45
CA TRP A 493 -11.73 -24.28 1.79
C TRP A 493 -12.96 -23.95 2.64
N LEU A 494 -13.12 -24.70 3.75
CA LEU A 494 -14.16 -24.49 4.75
C LEU A 494 -13.55 -24.31 6.14
N ASP A 495 -13.72 -23.12 6.72
CA ASP A 495 -13.30 -22.84 8.09
C ASP A 495 -14.51 -22.67 9.01
N LEU A 496 -14.65 -23.58 9.97
CA LEU A 496 -15.69 -23.61 11.01
C LEU A 496 -15.08 -23.53 12.41
N SER A 497 -13.81 -23.16 12.54
CA SER A 497 -13.13 -23.16 13.82
C SER A 497 -13.70 -22.16 14.84
N GLY A 498 -13.53 -22.38 16.13
CA GLY A 498 -14.00 -21.44 17.15
C GLY A 498 -15.51 -21.27 17.16
N ASN A 499 -16.26 -22.35 16.92
CA ASN A 499 -17.73 -22.39 16.99
C ASN A 499 -18.19 -23.24 18.19
N ARG A 500 -19.47 -23.65 18.22
CA ARG A 500 -20.06 -24.53 19.24
C ARG A 500 -20.57 -25.83 18.63
N LEU A 501 -19.94 -26.33 17.55
CA LEU A 501 -20.43 -27.49 16.82
C LEU A 501 -20.38 -28.75 17.70
N GLU A 502 -21.54 -29.39 17.89
CA GLU A 502 -21.68 -30.62 18.69
C GLU A 502 -21.44 -31.88 17.85
N PHE A 503 -21.80 -31.84 16.57
CA PHE A 503 -21.62 -32.92 15.61
C PHE A 503 -21.47 -32.37 14.19
N ILE A 504 -20.94 -33.20 13.29
CA ILE A 504 -20.97 -32.95 11.85
C ILE A 504 -21.65 -34.12 11.18
N LEU A 505 -22.69 -33.84 10.39
CA LEU A 505 -23.48 -34.88 9.74
C LEU A 505 -22.65 -35.58 8.65
N ASN A 506 -22.53 -36.91 8.77
CA ASN A 506 -21.77 -37.78 7.85
C ASN A 506 -22.07 -37.52 6.37
N ALA A 507 -23.32 -37.28 5.98
CA ALA A 507 -23.66 -37.07 4.57
C ALA A 507 -23.17 -35.74 3.99
N THR A 508 -22.76 -34.77 4.82
CA THR A 508 -22.61 -33.37 4.39
C THR A 508 -21.28 -33.08 3.72
N ILE A 509 -20.17 -33.50 4.34
CA ILE A 509 -18.83 -33.21 3.83
C ILE A 509 -18.54 -34.04 2.57
N TYR A 510 -19.11 -35.25 2.48
CA TYR A 510 -19.03 -36.10 1.29
C TYR A 510 -19.64 -35.50 0.04
N MET A 511 -20.58 -34.57 0.20
CA MET A 511 -21.27 -33.90 -0.91
C MET A 511 -20.50 -32.69 -1.44
N LEU A 512 -19.31 -32.40 -0.88
CA LEU A 512 -18.40 -31.35 -1.31
C LEU A 512 -17.22 -31.97 -2.08
N PRO A 513 -17.34 -32.19 -3.40
CA PRO A 513 -16.39 -33.00 -4.16
C PRO A 513 -14.99 -32.38 -4.32
N ARG A 514 -14.85 -31.08 -4.04
CA ARG A 514 -13.59 -30.33 -4.21
C ARG A 514 -12.96 -29.88 -2.89
N LEU A 515 -13.54 -30.27 -1.75
CA LEU A 515 -13.05 -29.83 -0.46
C LEU A 515 -11.65 -30.39 -0.20
N ARG A 516 -10.70 -29.49 0.05
CA ARG A 516 -9.29 -29.81 0.34
C ARG A 516 -8.90 -29.40 1.76
N TYR A 517 -9.46 -28.32 2.27
CA TYR A 517 -9.11 -27.75 3.57
C TYR A 517 -10.36 -27.66 4.44
N LEU A 518 -10.32 -28.32 5.59
CA LEU A 518 -11.41 -28.29 6.55
C LEU A 518 -10.87 -27.99 7.95
N ASN A 519 -11.26 -26.84 8.49
CA ASN A 519 -10.87 -26.44 9.84
C ASN A 519 -12.05 -26.55 10.81
N LEU A 520 -11.94 -27.44 11.79
CA LEU A 520 -12.93 -27.72 12.84
C LEU A 520 -12.36 -27.48 14.24
N LYS A 521 -11.21 -26.83 14.32
CA LYS A 521 -10.52 -26.52 15.58
C LYS A 521 -11.43 -25.75 16.55
N ASP A 522 -11.24 -25.90 17.84
CA ASP A 522 -11.90 -25.12 18.90
C ASP A 522 -13.44 -25.18 18.78
N ASN A 523 -13.98 -26.40 18.77
CA ASN A 523 -15.42 -26.68 18.79
C ASN A 523 -15.75 -27.58 20.00
N VAL A 524 -16.96 -28.15 20.05
CA VAL A 524 -17.37 -29.09 21.12
C VAL A 524 -17.65 -30.49 20.58
N LEU A 525 -16.96 -30.88 19.50
CA LEU A 525 -17.12 -32.18 18.87
C LEU A 525 -16.64 -33.29 19.81
N VAL A 526 -17.43 -34.36 19.89
CA VAL A 526 -17.10 -35.55 20.70
C VAL A 526 -16.60 -36.71 19.83
N ASN A 527 -17.00 -36.77 18.57
CA ASN A 527 -16.60 -37.77 17.61
C ASN A 527 -16.63 -37.17 16.19
N LEU A 528 -16.05 -37.91 15.24
CA LEU A 528 -16.14 -37.61 13.82
C LEU A 528 -16.92 -38.71 13.10
N PRO A 529 -17.45 -38.42 11.90
CA PRO A 529 -17.92 -39.44 10.98
C PRO A 529 -16.93 -40.61 10.85
N ALA A 530 -17.44 -41.84 10.71
CA ALA A 530 -16.63 -43.04 10.54
C ALA A 530 -15.78 -43.03 9.25
N SER A 531 -16.03 -42.08 8.36
CA SER A 531 -15.31 -41.93 7.11
C SER A 531 -15.05 -40.44 6.88
N ILE A 532 -13.84 -40.09 6.45
CA ILE A 532 -13.42 -38.73 6.09
C ILE A 532 -13.19 -38.70 4.56
N PRO A 533 -13.52 -37.61 3.85
CA PRO A 533 -13.29 -37.54 2.41
C PRO A 533 -11.82 -37.75 2.04
N ASP A 534 -11.56 -38.62 1.06
CA ASP A 534 -10.20 -38.98 0.65
C ASP A 534 -9.43 -37.82 -0.01
N GLY A 535 -10.15 -36.82 -0.54
CA GLY A 535 -9.58 -35.66 -1.23
C GLY A 535 -9.13 -34.51 -0.34
N LEU A 536 -9.22 -34.65 1.00
CA LEU A 536 -8.73 -33.63 1.92
C LEU A 536 -7.21 -33.58 1.97
N ASP A 537 -6.66 -32.39 1.77
CA ASP A 537 -5.24 -32.10 1.93
C ASP A 537 -4.89 -31.82 3.40
N GLN A 538 -5.76 -31.11 4.14
CA GLN A 538 -5.55 -30.73 5.53
C GLN A 538 -6.84 -30.68 6.35
N LEU A 539 -6.78 -31.19 7.58
CA LEU A 539 -7.87 -31.24 8.54
C LEU A 539 -7.39 -30.85 9.96
N TRP A 540 -7.98 -29.77 10.50
CA TRP A 540 -7.67 -29.25 11.84
C TRP A 540 -8.78 -29.59 12.84
N LEU A 541 -8.39 -30.12 14.00
CA LEU A 541 -9.27 -30.79 14.96
C LEU A 541 -8.94 -30.51 16.43
N SER A 542 -7.88 -29.76 16.71
CA SER A 542 -7.50 -29.44 18.09
C SER A 542 -8.57 -28.63 18.83
N GLY A 543 -8.55 -28.67 20.16
CA GLY A 543 -9.49 -27.90 20.99
C GLY A 543 -10.93 -28.42 20.99
N ASN A 544 -11.14 -29.71 20.70
CA ASN A 544 -12.45 -30.39 20.78
C ASN A 544 -12.54 -31.33 22.00
N ASN A 545 -13.72 -31.92 22.25
CA ASN A 545 -14.01 -32.74 23.43
C ASN A 545 -14.03 -34.26 23.09
N TRP A 546 -12.96 -34.76 22.49
CA TRP A 546 -12.93 -36.09 21.87
C TRP A 546 -13.21 -37.24 22.84
N LYS A 547 -14.16 -38.10 22.48
CA LYS A 547 -14.45 -39.38 23.13
C LYS A 547 -13.66 -40.49 22.44
N CYS A 548 -12.66 -41.00 23.13
CA CYS A 548 -11.71 -41.99 22.62
C CYS A 548 -12.09 -43.41 23.04
N ASP A 549 -13.34 -43.82 22.78
CA ASP A 549 -13.80 -45.21 22.92
C ASP A 549 -13.80 -45.93 21.55
N CYS A 550 -14.48 -47.07 21.41
CA CYS A 550 -14.56 -47.80 20.13
C CYS A 550 -15.04 -46.94 18.96
N SER A 551 -15.81 -45.87 19.19
CA SER A 551 -16.27 -44.97 18.12
C SER A 551 -15.13 -44.14 17.51
N ALA A 552 -14.03 -43.92 18.24
CA ALA A 552 -12.86 -43.22 17.73
C ALA A 552 -11.91 -44.12 16.94
N LYS A 553 -12.07 -45.45 16.97
CA LYS A 553 -11.15 -46.39 16.31
C LYS A 553 -11.02 -46.14 14.79
N PRO A 554 -12.11 -46.04 14.00
CA PRO A 554 -11.98 -45.80 12.55
C PRO A 554 -11.25 -44.49 12.25
N PHE A 555 -11.52 -43.46 13.06
CA PHE A 555 -10.90 -42.16 12.92
C PHE A 555 -9.41 -42.19 13.30
N ARG A 556 -9.04 -42.86 14.40
CA ARG A 556 -7.65 -43.07 14.79
C ARG A 556 -6.86 -43.78 13.68
N ASP A 557 -7.41 -44.86 13.15
CA ASP A 557 -6.77 -45.65 12.10
C ASP A 557 -6.55 -44.79 10.84
N PHE A 558 -7.52 -43.94 10.47
CA PHE A 558 -7.36 -42.95 9.39
C PHE A 558 -6.21 -41.98 9.63
N ILE A 559 -6.11 -41.37 10.83
CA ILE A 559 -5.04 -40.41 11.14
C ILE A 559 -3.67 -41.06 11.04
N LEU A 560 -3.53 -42.30 11.54
CA LEU A 560 -2.28 -43.04 11.49
C LEU A 560 -1.89 -43.44 10.05
N GLN A 561 -2.88 -43.74 9.21
CA GLN A 561 -2.65 -44.05 7.80
C GLN A 561 -2.35 -42.81 6.95
N LYS A 562 -2.93 -41.65 7.30
CA LYS A 562 -2.80 -40.38 6.56
C LYS A 562 -2.31 -39.22 7.45
N PRO A 563 -1.09 -39.29 8.02
CA PRO A 563 -0.57 -38.27 8.92
C PRO A 563 -0.38 -36.90 8.24
N GLN A 564 -0.20 -36.86 6.91
CA GLN A 564 -0.10 -35.62 6.14
C GLN A 564 -1.42 -34.82 6.10
N VAL A 565 -2.58 -35.48 6.24
CA VAL A 565 -3.89 -34.83 6.23
C VAL A 565 -4.23 -34.25 7.60
N VAL A 566 -3.78 -34.91 8.67
CA VAL A 566 -3.97 -34.47 10.07
C VAL A 566 -2.60 -34.35 10.76
N PRO A 567 -1.73 -33.43 10.29
CA PRO A 567 -0.38 -33.31 10.81
C PRO A 567 -0.39 -32.86 12.28
N LEU A 568 0.60 -33.28 13.07
CA LEU A 568 0.72 -32.89 14.49
C LEU A 568 0.99 -31.39 14.66
N GLN A 569 1.76 -30.82 13.74
CA GLN A 569 2.15 -29.41 13.73
C GLN A 569 1.90 -28.84 12.34
N VAL A 570 1.34 -27.64 12.30
CA VAL A 570 1.14 -26.88 11.07
C VAL A 570 1.73 -25.50 11.26
N GLU A 571 2.58 -25.08 10.34
CA GLU A 571 3.01 -23.69 10.27
C GLU A 571 1.98 -22.90 9.46
N MET A 572 1.40 -21.87 10.07
CA MET A 572 0.49 -20.95 9.41
C MET A 572 1.01 -19.53 9.57
N LEU A 573 0.75 -18.65 8.60
CA LEU A 573 1.03 -17.23 8.76
C LEU A 573 0.02 -16.63 9.76
N GLY A 574 0.51 -15.80 10.68
CA GLY A 574 -0.33 -15.18 11.70
C GLY A 574 -1.42 -14.29 11.10
N GLU A 575 -2.63 -14.36 11.67
CA GLU A 575 -3.73 -13.45 11.31
C GLU A 575 -3.62 -12.16 12.14
N GLY A 576 -3.36 -11.01 11.48
CA GLY A 576 -3.22 -9.71 12.16
C GLY A 576 -2.50 -8.64 11.33
N GLU A 577 -2.12 -7.53 11.99
CA GLU A 577 -1.41 -6.39 11.35
C GLU A 577 0.04 -6.73 10.93
N GLU A 578 0.58 -7.88 11.36
CA GLU A 578 1.90 -8.39 10.96
C GLU A 578 1.79 -9.78 10.30
N PRO A 579 1.46 -9.85 9.00
CA PRO A 579 1.13 -11.11 8.31
C PRO A 579 2.34 -11.95 7.88
N HIS A 580 3.50 -11.75 8.52
CA HIS A 580 4.78 -12.38 8.15
C HIS A 580 5.37 -13.30 9.23
N THR A 581 4.74 -13.41 10.40
CA THR A 581 5.14 -14.35 11.44
C THR A 581 4.55 -15.73 11.16
N LEU A 582 5.40 -16.76 11.06
CA LEU A 582 4.98 -18.16 11.03
C LEU A 582 4.65 -18.60 12.46
N LEU A 583 3.38 -18.95 12.68
CA LEU A 583 2.88 -19.55 13.91
C LEU A 583 2.84 -21.06 13.76
N THR A 584 3.53 -21.78 14.65
CA THR A 584 3.37 -23.23 14.78
C THR A 584 2.11 -23.52 15.59
N ILE A 585 1.14 -24.16 14.95
CA ILE A 585 -0.12 -24.57 15.56
C ILE A 585 -0.09 -26.08 15.75
N TYR A 586 -0.40 -26.52 16.97
CA TYR A 586 -0.51 -27.93 17.30
C TYR A 586 -1.94 -28.42 17.03
N ASN A 587 -2.04 -29.51 16.27
CA ASN A 587 -3.30 -30.16 15.93
C ASN A 587 -3.51 -31.39 16.83
N ASN A 588 -3.37 -31.21 18.14
CA ASN A 588 -3.50 -32.29 19.12
C ASN A 588 -4.96 -32.76 19.23
N ILE A 589 -5.16 -34.08 19.19
CA ILE A 589 -6.46 -34.73 19.32
C ILE A 589 -6.53 -35.30 20.73
N THR A 590 -6.64 -34.40 21.69
CA THR A 590 -6.61 -34.74 23.11
C THR A 590 -7.91 -35.42 23.53
N CYS A 591 -7.80 -36.63 24.07
CA CYS A 591 -8.94 -37.38 24.58
C CYS A 591 -9.49 -36.71 25.82
N ALA A 592 -10.80 -36.44 25.82
CA ALA A 592 -11.53 -35.96 26.98
C ALA A 592 -12.10 -37.12 27.81
N SER A 593 -12.45 -38.24 27.16
CA SER A 593 -12.96 -39.44 27.80
C SER A 593 -12.55 -40.71 27.03
N PRO A 594 -12.55 -41.90 27.64
CA PRO A 594 -12.79 -42.19 29.07
C PRO A 594 -11.65 -41.69 29.99
N PRO A 595 -11.89 -41.57 31.31
CA PRO A 595 -10.93 -41.04 32.29
C PRO A 595 -9.54 -41.69 32.28
N SER A 596 -9.44 -42.97 31.88
CA SER A 596 -8.19 -43.73 31.85
C SER A 596 -7.16 -43.19 30.86
N ILE A 597 -7.59 -42.47 29.83
CA ILE A 597 -6.75 -41.94 28.75
C ILE A 597 -6.98 -40.44 28.51
N THR A 598 -7.69 -39.78 29.43
CA THR A 598 -7.93 -38.33 29.35
C THR A 598 -6.60 -37.56 29.35
N GLY A 599 -6.48 -36.57 28.47
CA GLY A 599 -5.26 -35.77 28.31
C GLY A 599 -4.23 -36.35 27.33
N LEU A 600 -4.38 -37.61 26.92
CA LEU A 600 -3.52 -38.22 25.90
C LEU A 600 -3.98 -37.86 24.50
N ASP A 601 -3.04 -37.73 23.56
CA ASP A 601 -3.35 -37.58 22.14
C ASP A 601 -3.79 -38.93 21.55
N LEU A 602 -4.86 -38.92 20.77
CA LEU A 602 -5.43 -40.13 20.14
C LEU A 602 -4.41 -40.94 19.33
N ARG A 603 -3.42 -40.28 18.71
CA ARG A 603 -2.35 -40.94 17.94
C ARG A 603 -1.42 -41.78 18.82
N ASN A 604 -1.30 -41.43 20.10
CA ASN A 604 -0.40 -42.09 21.04
C ASN A 604 -1.07 -43.22 21.82
N ILE A 605 -2.38 -43.39 21.70
CA ILE A 605 -3.10 -44.47 22.37
C ILE A 605 -2.80 -45.78 21.65
N GLY A 606 -2.35 -46.79 22.40
CA GLY A 606 -2.01 -48.11 21.86
C GLY A 606 -3.23 -48.86 21.32
N SER A 607 -3.03 -49.73 20.33
CA SER A 607 -4.10 -50.55 19.74
C SER A 607 -4.80 -51.46 20.76
N GLU A 608 -4.14 -51.75 21.88
CA GLU A 608 -4.68 -52.48 23.03
C GLU A 608 -5.96 -51.88 23.60
N HIS A 609 -6.03 -50.56 23.68
CA HIS A 609 -7.22 -49.83 24.16
C HIS A 609 -8.44 -50.05 23.26
N PHE A 610 -8.21 -50.42 21.99
CA PHE A 610 -9.24 -50.67 20.99
C PHE A 610 -9.38 -52.15 20.62
N ARG A 611 -8.81 -53.07 21.41
CA ARG A 611 -8.78 -54.51 21.10
C ARG A 611 -10.17 -55.16 21.13
N ASP A 612 -11.04 -54.68 22.02
CA ASP A 612 -12.42 -55.17 22.18
C ASP A 612 -13.42 -54.39 21.30
N CYS A 613 -12.89 -53.64 20.33
CA CYS A 613 -13.58 -52.96 19.26
C CYS A 613 -13.20 -53.67 17.93
#